data_AF-F0SHA8-F1
#
_entry.id   AF-F0SHA8-F1
#
_cell.length_a   1.000
_cell.length_b   1.000
_cell.length_c   1.000
_cell.angle_alpha   90.00
_cell.angle_beta   90.00
_cell.angle_gamma   90.00
#
_symmetry.space_group_name_H-M   'P 1'
#
loop_
_entity.id
_entity.type
_entity.pdbx_description
1 polymer ?
#
loop_
_entity_poly.entity_id
_entity_poly.type
_entity_poly.pdbx_seq_one_letter_code
_entity_poly.pdbx_strand_id
1 'polypeptide(L)'
;MDAILTGYQVSQPAWLYLSSLLIIAVFYRFRRLWSLRNFDLYLLLSLSPGVLLVRHQSGYAIGYAWLFVVTGLCLARLLFDGLFSKRSRIDPNLNSPAMLFLGICALAFLMTEAATRPTPTTSMNSVIEGKKILDAATTPGQSVPETQVVPKVAQPAPTESTNTAGPTASILAMPVMSTSRQLFQNQPEADADDRPFGIVEETAARILAISAHLAILAGLYWIGRRLFNDRVQGIAMATLYLLMPCTSYVVGEVNQVLPCAFILWALVCYRHPLWSGILMGFACGSMFFPVFLLPIWASFFGWRRSLRFFAGVTLVALVLFGAVALISADTYAFTQQTINRVDFRILSFDGGPNETGFWTSIHPAYRIPVMVAFLLMVTSLTIWPWKKNLEVLIAYNTAIIAATQFWYPQLGGVYVLWYLPLLIVVIFRPRLLACKDYQQQSQPQYRAERPRGGSARSNAGTMTGPLYR
;
A
#
# COMPACT_ATOMS: atom_id res chain seq x y z
N MET A 1 32.78 0.01 -3.11
CA MET A 1 32.21 0.18 -4.46
C MET A 1 32.75 1.44 -5.15
N ASP A 2 33.63 2.18 -4.48
CA ASP A 2 34.12 3.50 -4.88
C ASP A 2 35.30 3.47 -5.86
N ALA A 3 35.80 2.28 -6.21
CA ALA A 3 36.92 2.11 -7.15
C ALA A 3 36.50 1.80 -8.60
N ILE A 4 35.25 1.38 -8.83
CA ILE A 4 34.78 0.90 -10.16
C ILE A 4 33.60 1.73 -10.70
N LEU A 5 32.78 2.33 -9.84
CA LEU A 5 31.59 3.12 -10.22
C LEU A 5 31.66 4.55 -9.67
N THR A 6 32.80 5.22 -9.82
CA THR A 6 32.92 6.65 -9.51
C THR A 6 31.98 7.46 -10.40
N GLY A 7 30.92 8.02 -9.81
CA GLY A 7 29.99 8.93 -10.51
C GLY A 7 28.79 8.28 -11.20
N TYR A 8 28.58 6.95 -11.13
CA TYR A 8 27.36 6.34 -11.68
C TYR A 8 26.16 6.58 -10.74
N GLN A 9 25.42 7.65 -10.98
CA GLN A 9 24.13 7.90 -10.33
C GLN A 9 22.99 7.60 -11.32
N VAL A 10 22.13 6.65 -10.99
CA VAL A 10 20.91 6.41 -11.76
C VAL A 10 19.92 7.51 -11.44
N SER A 11 19.72 8.41 -12.40
CA SER A 11 18.74 9.49 -12.28
C SER A 11 17.30 8.93 -12.30
N GLN A 12 16.37 9.65 -11.65
CA GLN A 12 14.95 9.27 -11.63
C GLN A 12 14.33 9.09 -13.04
N PRO A 13 14.67 9.95 -14.04
CA PRO A 13 14.25 9.73 -15.43
C PRO A 13 14.89 8.49 -16.06
N ALA A 14 16.17 8.21 -15.81
CA ALA A 14 16.83 7.01 -16.34
C ALA A 14 16.14 5.74 -15.83
N TRP A 15 15.81 5.69 -14.54
CA TRP A 15 15.05 4.59 -13.95
C TRP A 15 13.64 4.47 -14.54
N LEU A 16 12.96 5.60 -14.79
CA LEU A 16 11.65 5.62 -15.45
C LEU A 16 11.69 4.86 -16.78
N TYR A 17 12.65 5.20 -17.65
CA TYR A 17 12.75 4.60 -18.98
C TYR A 17 13.13 3.12 -18.89
N LEU A 18 14.19 2.78 -18.15
CA LEU A 18 14.69 1.41 -18.05
C LEU A 18 13.63 0.49 -17.46
N SER A 19 13.01 0.89 -16.36
CA SER A 19 12.02 0.06 -15.70
C SER A 19 10.71 -0.02 -16.49
N SER A 20 10.25 1.06 -17.14
CA SER A 20 9.05 1.00 -17.99
C SER A 20 9.23 0.02 -19.16
N LEU A 21 10.40 0.05 -19.82
CA LEU A 21 10.72 -0.90 -20.90
C LEU A 21 10.75 -2.35 -20.38
N LEU A 22 11.34 -2.57 -19.21
CA LEU A 22 11.40 -3.88 -18.57
C LEU A 22 10.01 -4.38 -18.16
N ILE A 23 9.16 -3.53 -17.59
CA ILE A 23 7.76 -3.84 -17.25
C ILE A 23 6.98 -4.23 -18.50
N ILE A 24 7.17 -3.50 -19.62
CA ILE A 24 6.55 -3.85 -20.89
C ILE A 24 7.05 -5.22 -21.37
N ALA A 25 8.37 -5.45 -21.38
CA ALA A 25 8.92 -6.74 -21.81
C ALA A 25 8.37 -7.93 -20.98
N VAL A 26 8.24 -7.77 -19.66
CA VAL A 26 7.84 -8.84 -18.75
C VAL A 26 6.32 -9.03 -18.68
N PHE A 27 5.51 -7.97 -18.71
CA PHE A 27 4.07 -8.07 -18.42
C PHE A 27 3.15 -7.76 -19.61
N TYR A 28 3.66 -7.13 -20.66
CA TYR A 28 2.84 -6.74 -21.82
C TYR A 28 2.42 -7.93 -22.67
N ARG A 29 1.18 -7.92 -23.18
CA ARG A 29 0.70 -8.92 -24.13
C ARG A 29 0.94 -8.49 -25.57
N PHE A 30 2.05 -8.91 -26.17
CA PHE A 30 2.37 -8.54 -27.56
C PHE A 30 1.38 -9.08 -28.59
N ARG A 31 0.80 -10.27 -28.37
CA ARG A 31 -0.17 -10.87 -29.31
C ARG A 31 -1.53 -10.15 -29.37
N ARG A 32 -1.86 -9.31 -28.38
CA ARG A 32 -3.16 -8.62 -28.30
C ARG A 32 -3.00 -7.27 -27.62
N LEU A 33 -2.78 -6.23 -28.43
CA LEU A 33 -2.48 -4.87 -27.96
C LEU A 33 -3.64 -4.30 -27.12
N TRP A 34 -4.87 -4.40 -27.62
CA TRP A 34 -6.09 -3.90 -26.97
C TRP A 34 -6.69 -4.96 -26.03
N SER A 35 -6.04 -5.17 -24.89
CA SER A 35 -6.57 -5.99 -23.80
C SER A 35 -6.72 -5.17 -22.53
N LEU A 36 -7.73 -5.46 -21.70
CA LEU A 36 -7.90 -4.82 -20.38
C LEU A 36 -6.64 -4.92 -19.52
N ARG A 37 -5.88 -6.02 -19.66
CA ARG A 37 -4.58 -6.21 -19.03
C ARG A 37 -3.56 -5.16 -19.46
N ASN A 38 -3.39 -4.95 -20.76
CA ASN A 38 -2.45 -3.97 -21.27
C ASN A 38 -2.91 -2.55 -20.91
N PHE A 39 -4.22 -2.29 -20.92
CA PHE A 39 -4.79 -1.03 -20.43
C PHE A 39 -4.47 -0.79 -18.95
N ASP A 40 -4.68 -1.79 -18.08
CA ASP A 40 -4.32 -1.73 -16.66
C ASP A 40 -2.80 -1.48 -16.48
N LEU A 41 -1.94 -2.08 -17.33
CA LEU A 41 -0.49 -1.83 -17.33
C LEU A 41 -0.14 -0.40 -17.76
N TYR A 42 -0.80 0.13 -18.80
CA TYR A 42 -0.60 1.51 -19.24
C TYR A 42 -1.01 2.50 -18.15
N LEU A 43 -2.13 2.24 -17.45
CA LEU A 43 -2.55 3.04 -16.30
C LEU A 43 -1.48 3.05 -15.21
N LEU A 44 -0.95 1.88 -14.82
CA LEU A 44 0.13 1.79 -13.84
C LEU A 44 1.37 2.59 -14.28
N LEU A 45 1.84 2.39 -15.50
CA LEU A 45 3.02 3.08 -16.03
C LEU A 45 2.81 4.59 -16.10
N SER A 46 1.59 5.04 -16.43
CA SER A 46 1.25 6.47 -16.53
C SER A 46 1.26 7.21 -15.19
N LEU A 47 1.20 6.51 -14.04
CA LEU A 47 1.33 7.15 -12.72
C LEU A 47 2.73 7.75 -12.50
N SER A 48 3.78 7.08 -13.00
CA SER A 48 5.16 7.45 -12.66
C SER A 48 5.62 8.76 -13.32
N PRO A 49 5.35 9.04 -14.62
CA PRO A 49 5.62 10.34 -15.22
C PRO A 49 4.94 11.50 -14.48
N GLY A 50 3.71 11.30 -14.00
CA GLY A 50 2.99 12.31 -13.22
C GLY A 50 3.71 12.69 -11.94
N VAL A 51 4.16 11.70 -11.16
CA VAL A 51 4.95 11.94 -9.93
C VAL A 51 6.28 12.63 -10.25
N LEU A 52 6.94 12.23 -11.33
CA LEU A 52 8.20 12.83 -11.76
C LEU A 52 8.02 14.32 -12.17
N LEU A 53 6.94 14.64 -12.89
CA LEU A 53 6.61 16.01 -13.30
C LEU A 53 6.29 16.91 -12.10
N VAL A 54 5.60 16.39 -11.07
CA VAL A 54 5.33 17.15 -9.84
C VAL A 54 6.63 17.51 -9.11
N ARG A 55 7.64 16.63 -9.15
CA ARG A 55 8.95 16.89 -8.53
C ARG A 55 9.81 17.87 -9.33
N HIS A 56 9.46 18.16 -10.58
CA HIS A 56 10.20 19.10 -11.43
C HIS A 56 9.54 20.49 -11.42
N GLN A 57 10.33 21.53 -11.10
CA GLN A 57 9.81 22.88 -10.82
C GLN A 57 8.97 23.49 -11.97
N SER A 58 9.32 23.20 -13.22
CA SER A 58 8.61 23.73 -14.41
C SER A 58 7.30 23.00 -14.74
N GLY A 59 7.10 21.79 -14.19
CA GLY A 59 6.02 20.87 -14.58
C GLY A 59 4.93 20.67 -13.54
N TYR A 60 4.99 21.37 -12.40
CA TYR A 60 4.16 21.08 -11.22
C TYR A 60 2.66 20.98 -11.54
N ALA A 61 2.06 22.02 -12.13
CA ALA A 61 0.62 22.04 -12.43
C ALA A 61 0.19 20.94 -13.41
N ILE A 62 1.02 20.69 -14.44
CA ILE A 62 0.79 19.63 -15.43
C ILE A 62 0.90 18.26 -14.77
N GLY A 63 1.86 18.09 -13.86
CA GLY A 63 2.03 16.86 -13.08
C GLY A 63 0.81 16.52 -12.24
N TYR A 64 0.24 17.50 -11.51
CA TYR A 64 -1.00 17.28 -10.76
C TYR A 64 -2.18 16.97 -11.67
N ALA A 65 -2.38 17.75 -12.74
CA ALA A 65 -3.47 17.50 -13.68
C ALA A 65 -3.36 16.07 -14.28
N TRP A 66 -2.15 15.66 -14.65
CA TRP A 66 -1.87 14.31 -15.15
C TRP A 66 -2.20 13.24 -14.11
N LEU A 67 -1.73 13.40 -12.86
CA LEU A 67 -2.00 12.46 -11.78
C LEU A 67 -3.50 12.38 -11.46
N PHE A 68 -4.23 13.50 -11.48
CA PHE A 68 -5.68 13.51 -11.29
C PHE A 68 -6.40 12.75 -12.41
N VAL A 69 -6.02 12.98 -13.67
CA VAL A 69 -6.63 12.27 -14.81
C VAL A 69 -6.34 10.77 -14.73
N VAL A 70 -5.07 10.38 -14.54
CA VAL A 70 -4.69 8.96 -14.45
C VAL A 70 -5.34 8.28 -13.25
N THR A 71 -5.32 8.92 -12.08
CA THR A 71 -5.97 8.39 -10.88
C THR A 71 -7.49 8.32 -11.07
N GLY A 72 -8.08 9.23 -11.84
CA GLY A 72 -9.51 9.23 -12.18
C GLY A 72 -9.87 8.07 -13.09
N LEU A 73 -9.01 7.78 -14.08
CA LEU A 73 -9.13 6.59 -14.92
C LEU A 73 -8.95 5.30 -14.10
N CYS A 74 -8.00 5.26 -13.18
CA CYS A 74 -7.85 4.16 -12.22
C CYS A 74 -9.12 3.97 -11.37
N LEU A 75 -9.68 5.07 -10.82
CA LEU A 75 -10.89 5.03 -10.02
C LEU A 75 -12.09 4.53 -10.84
N ALA A 76 -12.31 5.08 -12.03
CA ALA A 76 -13.35 4.61 -12.94
C ALA A 76 -13.19 3.12 -13.24
N ARG A 77 -11.96 2.69 -13.55
CA ARG A 77 -11.63 1.29 -13.79
C ARG A 77 -11.92 0.40 -12.57
N LEU A 78 -11.69 0.87 -11.35
CA LEU A 78 -12.00 0.15 -10.11
C LEU A 78 -13.50 0.05 -9.85
N LEU A 79 -14.26 1.11 -10.14
CA LEU A 79 -15.73 1.14 -9.97
C LEU A 79 -16.45 0.27 -11.02
N PHE A 80 -16.00 0.34 -12.28
CA PHE A 80 -16.57 -0.47 -13.39
C PHE A 80 -16.06 -1.90 -13.44
N ASP A 81 -15.24 -2.30 -12.48
CA ASP A 81 -14.61 -3.59 -12.44
C ASP A 81 -15.60 -4.78 -12.35
N GLY A 82 -16.77 -4.54 -11.74
CA GLY A 82 -17.85 -5.51 -11.65
C GLY A 82 -18.43 -5.90 -13.02
N LEU A 83 -18.33 -5.01 -14.03
CA LEU A 83 -18.94 -5.19 -15.34
C LEU A 83 -18.21 -6.25 -16.20
N PHE A 84 -16.92 -6.48 -15.95
CA PHE A 84 -16.11 -7.35 -16.82
C PHE A 84 -16.17 -8.83 -16.39
N SER A 85 -17.05 -9.61 -17.02
CA SER A 85 -17.34 -11.00 -16.66
C SER A 85 -16.19 -12.01 -16.83
N LYS A 86 -15.28 -11.77 -17.78
CA LYS A 86 -14.11 -12.63 -18.04
C LYS A 86 -12.84 -11.80 -17.94
N ARG A 87 -11.97 -12.13 -16.98
CA ARG A 87 -10.61 -11.60 -16.91
C ARG A 87 -9.62 -12.67 -17.33
N SER A 88 -8.84 -12.38 -18.36
CA SER A 88 -7.68 -13.19 -18.72
C SER A 88 -6.64 -13.04 -17.62
N ARG A 89 -6.09 -14.16 -17.15
CA ARG A 89 -4.97 -14.19 -16.21
C ARG A 89 -3.80 -13.33 -16.74
N ILE A 90 -3.15 -12.59 -15.85
CA ILE A 90 -1.89 -11.90 -16.19
C ILE A 90 -0.76 -12.89 -16.01
N ASP A 91 -0.47 -13.62 -17.08
CA ASP A 91 0.73 -14.44 -17.14
C ASP A 91 1.90 -13.55 -17.61
N PRO A 92 2.98 -13.45 -16.80
CA PRO A 92 4.21 -12.78 -17.19
C PRO A 92 4.90 -13.56 -18.31
N ASN A 93 5.62 -12.86 -19.17
CA ASN A 93 6.36 -13.40 -20.30
C ASN A 93 7.65 -14.11 -19.86
N LEU A 94 8.05 -13.94 -18.60
CA LEU A 94 9.25 -14.52 -18.01
C LEU A 94 8.90 -15.73 -17.14
N ASN A 95 9.79 -16.74 -17.10
CA ASN A 95 9.60 -17.90 -16.23
C ASN A 95 9.77 -17.52 -14.74
N SER A 96 9.26 -18.36 -13.84
CA SER A 96 9.26 -18.08 -12.40
C SER A 96 10.66 -17.86 -11.80
N PRO A 97 11.69 -18.68 -12.12
CA PRO A 97 13.04 -18.46 -11.57
C PRO A 97 13.67 -17.14 -12.02
N ALA A 98 13.57 -16.78 -13.31
CA ALA A 98 14.14 -15.54 -13.81
C ALA A 98 13.39 -14.31 -13.27
N MET A 99 12.07 -14.43 -13.02
CA MET A 99 11.28 -13.36 -12.40
C MET A 99 11.62 -13.14 -10.93
N LEU A 100 11.96 -14.22 -10.21
CA LEU A 100 12.47 -14.16 -8.85
C LEU A 100 13.87 -13.53 -8.81
N PHE A 101 14.76 -13.94 -9.72
CA PHE A 101 16.07 -13.30 -9.88
C PHE A 101 15.93 -11.79 -10.17
N LEU A 102 15.08 -11.43 -11.12
CA LEU A 102 14.79 -10.03 -11.45
C LEU A 102 14.26 -9.26 -10.24
N GLY A 103 13.34 -9.86 -9.47
CA GLY A 103 12.83 -9.30 -8.24
C GLY A 103 13.92 -9.07 -7.19
N ILE A 104 14.85 -10.02 -7.00
CA ILE A 104 15.98 -9.86 -6.08
C ILE A 104 16.90 -8.72 -6.52
N CYS A 105 17.21 -8.61 -7.81
CA CYS A 105 18.02 -7.51 -8.34
C CYS A 105 17.33 -6.16 -8.16
N ALA A 106 16.03 -6.06 -8.46
CA ALA A 106 15.26 -4.84 -8.28
C ALA A 106 15.14 -4.45 -6.79
N LEU A 107 15.00 -5.45 -5.91
CA LEU A 107 15.02 -5.23 -4.46
C LEU A 107 16.37 -4.67 -4.02
N ALA A 108 17.48 -5.30 -4.41
CA ALA A 108 18.81 -4.83 -4.06
C ALA A 108 19.02 -3.38 -4.52
N PHE A 109 18.61 -3.06 -5.75
CA PHE A 109 18.68 -1.70 -6.29
C PHE A 109 17.88 -0.69 -5.45
N LEU A 110 16.60 -0.97 -5.14
CA LEU A 110 15.78 -0.08 -4.32
C LEU A 110 16.33 0.07 -2.89
N MET A 111 16.91 -0.99 -2.32
CA MET A 111 17.54 -0.92 -1.01
C MET A 111 18.82 -0.08 -1.03
N THR A 112 19.62 -0.16 -2.09
CA THR A 112 20.76 0.75 -2.30
C THR A 112 20.28 2.18 -2.48
N GLU A 113 19.20 2.43 -3.22
CA GLU A 113 18.60 3.76 -3.41
C GLU A 113 18.10 4.33 -2.07
N ALA A 114 17.46 3.50 -1.23
CA ALA A 114 17.05 3.87 0.13
C ALA A 114 18.23 4.24 1.05
N ALA A 115 19.35 3.53 0.90
CA ALA A 115 20.54 3.71 1.72
C ALA A 115 21.40 4.90 1.29
N THR A 116 21.39 5.25 -0.01
CA THR A 116 22.28 6.27 -0.58
C THR A 116 21.62 7.65 -0.71
N ARG A 117 20.29 7.71 -0.85
CA ARG A 117 19.57 8.98 -0.96
C ARG A 117 19.40 9.67 0.39
N PRO A 118 19.33 11.02 0.41
CA PRO A 118 18.98 11.75 1.60
C PRO A 118 17.59 11.32 2.08
N THR A 119 17.45 11.14 3.39
CA THR A 119 16.16 10.76 3.96
C THR A 119 15.17 11.93 3.88
N PRO A 120 13.92 11.69 3.45
CA PRO A 120 12.90 12.72 3.44
C PRO A 120 12.64 13.28 4.85
N THR A 121 12.43 14.58 4.93
CA THR A 121 12.13 15.32 6.18
C THR A 121 10.89 14.77 6.90
N THR A 122 9.89 14.29 6.15
CA THR A 122 8.66 13.66 6.70
C THR A 122 8.93 12.37 7.48
N SER A 123 9.78 11.49 6.94
CA SER A 123 10.20 10.27 7.65
C SER A 123 11.04 10.61 8.87
N MET A 124 11.86 11.65 8.75
CA MET A 124 12.72 12.07 9.84
C MET A 124 11.94 12.62 11.03
N ASN A 125 10.89 13.40 10.78
CA ASN A 125 10.00 13.88 11.83
C ASN A 125 9.41 12.73 12.66
N SER A 126 9.04 11.62 12.01
CA SER A 126 8.53 10.41 12.69
C SER A 126 9.56 9.84 13.68
N VAL A 127 10.83 9.83 13.27
CA VAL A 127 11.92 9.27 14.04
C VAL A 127 12.35 10.18 15.17
N ILE A 128 12.42 11.49 14.92
CA ILE A 128 12.69 12.50 15.95
C ILE A 128 11.61 12.47 17.02
N GLU A 129 10.34 12.31 16.65
CA GLU A 129 9.27 12.10 17.62
C GLU A 129 9.43 10.81 18.41
N GLY A 130 9.73 9.70 17.75
CA GLY A 130 10.01 8.43 18.42
C GLY A 130 11.17 8.55 19.41
N LYS A 131 12.21 9.32 19.06
CA LYS A 131 13.35 9.64 19.94
C LYS A 131 12.91 10.41 21.18
N LYS A 132 12.10 11.47 21.02
CA LYS A 132 11.56 12.25 22.15
C LYS A 132 10.80 11.35 23.13
N ILE A 133 10.03 10.39 22.60
CA ILE A 133 9.30 9.45 23.44
C ILE A 133 10.26 8.49 24.16
N LEU A 134 11.24 7.94 23.45
CA LEU A 134 12.23 7.03 24.02
C LEU A 134 13.04 7.71 25.14
N ASP A 135 13.44 8.96 24.93
CA ASP A 135 14.20 9.74 25.91
C ASP A 135 13.35 10.09 27.13
N ALA A 136 12.08 10.46 26.94
CA ALA A 136 11.14 10.65 28.04
C ALA A 136 10.91 9.38 28.88
N ALA A 137 10.92 8.20 28.25
CA ALA A 137 10.78 6.92 28.93
C ALA A 137 12.06 6.47 29.66
N THR A 138 13.23 6.88 29.17
CA THR A 138 14.55 6.43 29.69
C THR A 138 15.09 7.38 30.77
N THR A 139 14.70 8.66 30.76
CA THR A 139 15.19 9.65 31.73
C THR A 139 14.02 10.51 32.26
N PRO A 140 13.29 10.06 33.29
CA PRO A 140 12.23 10.86 33.89
C PRO A 140 12.83 12.04 34.65
N GLY A 141 12.61 13.28 34.16
CA GLY A 141 12.93 14.51 34.89
C GLY A 141 13.84 15.54 34.20
N GLN A 142 14.40 15.25 33.03
CA GLN A 142 15.01 16.28 32.18
C GLN A 142 13.98 16.75 31.15
N SER A 143 13.38 17.91 31.40
CA SER A 143 12.81 18.72 30.34
C SER A 143 13.93 19.03 29.36
N VAL A 144 14.01 18.25 28.28
CA VAL A 144 14.85 18.60 27.12
C VAL A 144 14.46 20.03 26.78
N PRO A 145 15.43 20.98 26.74
CA PRO A 145 15.12 22.34 26.36
C PRO A 145 14.36 22.29 25.05
N GLU A 146 13.40 23.18 24.89
CA GLU A 146 12.72 23.47 23.65
C GLU A 146 13.72 24.09 22.65
N THR A 147 14.86 23.43 22.42
CA THR A 147 15.69 23.67 21.27
C THR A 147 14.88 23.14 20.12
N GLN A 148 14.10 24.06 19.55
CA GLN A 148 13.88 24.13 18.13
C GLN A 148 15.20 23.80 17.43
N VAL A 149 15.46 22.51 17.18
CA VAL A 149 16.15 22.11 15.97
C VAL A 149 15.15 22.36 14.85
N VAL A 150 14.81 23.63 14.65
CA VAL A 150 14.56 24.16 13.32
C VAL A 150 15.95 24.02 12.70
N PRO A 151 16.16 23.09 11.77
CA PRO A 151 17.44 23.02 11.11
C PRO A 151 17.70 24.39 10.50
N LYS A 152 18.97 24.82 10.48
CA LYS A 152 19.44 25.99 9.71
C LYS A 152 19.27 25.69 8.22
N VAL A 153 18.02 25.53 7.78
CA VAL A 153 17.62 25.45 6.40
C VAL A 153 17.41 26.90 6.02
N ALA A 154 18.40 27.47 5.33
CA ALA A 154 18.12 28.57 4.43
C ALA A 154 16.90 28.15 3.60
N GLN A 155 15.78 28.85 3.77
CA GLN A 155 14.49 28.69 3.07
C GLN A 155 14.40 27.41 2.23
N PRO A 156 13.70 26.36 2.70
CA PRO A 156 13.46 25.23 1.83
C PRO A 156 12.75 25.75 0.58
N ALA A 157 13.19 25.29 -0.60
CA ALA A 157 12.44 25.47 -1.82
C ALA A 157 10.96 25.13 -1.53
N PRO A 158 9.98 25.86 -2.11
CA PRO A 158 8.59 25.93 -1.64
C PRO A 158 7.75 24.63 -1.79
N THR A 159 8.39 23.45 -1.80
CA THR A 159 7.79 22.14 -2.07
C THR A 159 7.83 21.14 -0.92
N GLU A 160 8.48 21.42 0.21
CA GLU A 160 8.60 20.45 1.33
C GLU A 160 7.67 20.81 2.50
N SER A 161 6.49 20.19 2.54
CA SER A 161 5.50 20.35 3.61
C SER A 161 5.85 19.51 4.85
N THR A 162 5.76 20.12 6.03
CA THR A 162 5.89 19.51 7.36
C THR A 162 4.70 18.61 7.70
N ASN A 163 4.53 17.50 6.98
CA ASN A 163 3.54 16.49 7.35
C ASN A 163 4.09 15.64 8.47
N THR A 164 3.60 15.88 9.69
CA THR A 164 3.87 15.07 10.87
C THR A 164 3.25 13.68 10.64
N ALA A 165 4.06 12.63 10.65
CA ALA A 165 3.55 11.28 10.54
C ALA A 165 2.68 10.93 11.76
N GLY A 166 1.66 10.09 11.57
CA GLY A 166 0.77 9.71 12.65
C GLY A 166 1.49 8.97 13.80
N PRO A 167 0.89 8.92 15.00
CA PRO A 167 1.52 8.38 16.22
C PRO A 167 2.00 6.93 16.08
N THR A 168 1.41 6.13 15.18
CA THR A 168 1.91 4.78 14.90
C THR A 168 3.34 4.80 14.37
N ALA A 169 3.67 5.71 13.45
CA ALA A 169 5.01 5.79 12.86
C ALA A 169 6.05 6.14 13.93
N SER A 170 5.73 7.10 14.80
CA SER A 170 6.60 7.54 15.90
C SER A 170 6.81 6.44 16.94
N ILE A 171 5.76 5.66 17.25
CA ILE A 171 5.87 4.53 18.19
C ILE A 171 6.70 3.38 17.59
N LEU A 172 6.48 3.05 16.32
CA LEU A 172 7.26 2.00 15.63
C LEU A 172 8.71 2.42 15.36
N ALA A 173 9.01 3.72 15.35
CA ALA A 173 10.37 4.22 15.27
C ALA A 173 11.17 3.95 16.56
N MET A 174 10.54 3.80 17.73
CA MET A 174 11.26 3.57 19.00
C MET A 174 12.17 2.32 19.00
N PRO A 175 11.70 1.10 18.67
CA PRO A 175 12.57 -0.07 18.65
C PRO A 175 13.68 0.11 17.59
N VAL A 176 13.35 0.71 16.45
CA VAL A 176 14.33 0.96 15.38
C VAL A 176 15.41 1.96 15.82
N MET A 177 15.03 2.99 16.59
CA MET A 177 15.95 3.95 17.20
C MET A 177 16.85 3.32 18.24
N SER A 178 16.34 2.37 19.03
CA SER A 178 17.17 1.63 19.99
C SER A 178 18.22 0.78 19.27
N THR A 179 17.84 0.12 18.16
CA THR A 179 18.75 -0.66 17.33
C THR A 179 19.78 0.24 16.64
N SER A 180 19.38 1.40 16.10
CA SER A 180 20.32 2.32 15.47
C SER A 180 21.29 2.93 16.47
N ARG A 181 20.86 3.28 17.69
CA ARG A 181 21.75 3.71 18.78
C ARG A 181 22.82 2.68 19.11
N GLN A 182 22.44 1.40 19.19
CA GLN A 182 23.39 0.30 19.44
C GLN A 182 24.41 0.13 18.31
N LEU A 183 23.99 0.29 17.06
CA LEU A 183 24.88 0.18 15.90
C LEU A 183 25.95 1.28 15.86
N PHE A 184 25.64 2.48 16.37
CA PHE A 184 26.54 3.63 16.36
C PHE A 184 27.07 4.03 17.75
N GLN A 185 26.91 3.17 18.76
CA GLN A 185 27.28 3.46 20.15
C GLN A 185 28.76 3.84 20.34
N ASN A 186 29.64 3.33 19.46
CA ASN A 186 31.09 3.51 19.56
C ASN A 186 31.65 4.55 18.56
N GLN A 187 30.79 5.23 17.81
CA GLN A 187 31.23 6.20 16.83
C GLN A 187 31.21 7.58 17.48
N PRO A 188 32.36 8.30 17.58
CA PRO A 188 32.35 9.68 18.06
C PRO A 188 31.37 10.48 17.20
N GLU A 189 30.63 11.42 17.80
CA GLU A 189 29.79 12.39 17.10
C GLU A 189 30.69 13.24 16.18
N ALA A 190 31.07 12.67 15.03
CA ALA A 190 31.99 13.28 14.09
C ALA A 190 31.27 14.44 13.40
N ASP A 191 31.76 15.65 13.68
CA ASP A 191 31.43 16.95 13.09
C ASP A 191 29.99 17.07 12.58
N ALA A 192 29.09 17.39 13.51
CA ALA A 192 27.68 17.70 13.28
C ALA A 192 27.44 18.98 12.45
N ASP A 193 28.48 19.63 11.94
CA ASP A 193 28.38 20.97 11.33
C ASP A 193 27.83 20.97 9.90
N ASP A 194 27.83 19.83 9.18
CA ASP A 194 27.46 19.79 7.76
C ASP A 194 26.27 18.86 7.42
N ARG A 195 25.71 18.13 8.40
CA ARG A 195 24.52 17.28 8.19
C ARG A 195 23.29 17.92 8.83
N PRO A 196 22.16 18.08 8.09
CA PRO A 196 20.93 18.65 8.65
C PRO A 196 20.32 17.79 9.76
N PHE A 197 20.71 16.51 9.86
CA PHE A 197 20.24 15.59 10.89
C PHE A 197 21.31 14.58 11.34
N GLY A 198 21.11 13.96 12.51
CA GLY A 198 22.03 12.97 13.08
C GLY A 198 22.00 11.60 12.38
N ILE A 199 23.18 10.95 12.29
CA ILE A 199 23.40 9.65 11.61
C ILE A 199 22.48 8.54 12.16
N VAL A 200 22.23 8.55 13.47
CA VAL A 200 21.40 7.57 14.18
C VAL A 200 19.94 7.65 13.75
N GLU A 201 19.42 8.87 13.62
CA GLU A 201 18.03 9.13 13.24
C GLU A 201 17.81 8.83 11.75
N GLU A 202 18.78 9.20 10.90
CA GLU A 202 18.73 8.94 9.46
C GLU A 202 18.73 7.42 9.19
N THR A 203 19.56 6.67 9.92
CA THR A 203 19.63 5.22 9.80
C THR A 203 18.34 4.56 10.29
N ALA A 204 17.74 5.06 11.38
CA ALA A 204 16.46 4.54 11.85
C ALA A 204 15.32 4.78 10.85
N ALA A 205 15.25 5.97 10.24
CA ALA A 205 14.27 6.27 9.20
C ALA A 205 14.40 5.30 8.02
N ARG A 206 15.63 5.01 7.60
CA ARG A 206 15.93 4.04 6.53
C ARG A 206 15.49 2.64 6.89
N ILE A 207 15.85 2.13 8.08
CA ILE A 207 15.46 0.79 8.52
C ILE A 207 13.93 0.66 8.54
N LEU A 208 13.23 1.66 9.04
CA LEU A 208 11.77 1.67 9.09
C LEU A 208 11.16 1.64 7.68
N ALA A 209 11.63 2.47 6.76
CA ALA A 209 11.16 2.49 5.37
C ALA A 209 11.43 1.15 4.64
N ILE A 210 12.64 0.61 4.78
CA ILE A 210 13.03 -0.69 4.23
C ILE A 210 12.14 -1.81 4.77
N SER A 211 11.89 -1.83 6.08
CA SER A 211 11.01 -2.82 6.71
C SER A 211 9.57 -2.75 6.18
N ALA A 212 9.05 -1.54 5.95
CA ALA A 212 7.72 -1.33 5.39
C ALA A 212 7.61 -1.86 3.96
N HIS A 213 8.64 -1.62 3.12
CA HIS A 213 8.70 -2.19 1.78
C HIS A 213 8.79 -3.71 1.78
N LEU A 214 9.64 -4.31 2.63
CA LEU A 214 9.71 -5.77 2.77
C LEU A 214 8.37 -6.36 3.21
N ALA A 215 7.66 -5.68 4.12
CA ALA A 215 6.32 -6.08 4.53
C ALA A 215 5.32 -6.04 3.37
N ILE A 216 5.38 -5.04 2.48
CA ILE A 216 4.55 -4.98 1.26
C ILE A 216 4.86 -6.16 0.33
N LEU A 217 6.14 -6.46 0.07
CA LEU A 217 6.54 -7.56 -0.81
C LEU A 217 6.07 -8.91 -0.28
N ALA A 218 6.27 -9.15 1.02
CA ALA A 218 5.78 -10.34 1.69
C ALA A 218 4.25 -10.41 1.62
N GLY A 219 3.56 -9.30 1.83
CA GLY A 219 2.11 -9.18 1.69
C GLY A 219 1.61 -9.55 0.30
N LEU A 220 2.20 -8.97 -0.76
CA LEU A 220 1.86 -9.26 -2.16
C LEU A 220 2.09 -10.74 -2.51
N TYR A 221 3.26 -11.29 -2.13
CA TYR A 221 3.55 -12.71 -2.33
C TYR A 221 2.52 -13.61 -1.63
N TRP A 222 2.19 -13.28 -0.39
CA TRP A 222 1.28 -14.07 0.43
C TRP A 222 -0.17 -13.99 -0.03
N ILE A 223 -0.61 -12.83 -0.52
CA ILE A 223 -1.89 -12.67 -1.22
C ILE A 223 -1.91 -13.58 -2.45
N GLY A 224 -0.90 -13.54 -3.33
CA GLY A 224 -0.85 -14.44 -4.49
C GLY A 224 -0.95 -15.91 -4.09
N ARG A 225 -0.15 -16.32 -3.10
CA ARG A 225 -0.11 -17.71 -2.61
C ARG A 225 -1.41 -18.17 -1.94
N ARG A 226 -2.01 -17.36 -1.05
CA ARG A 226 -3.16 -17.78 -0.24
C ARG A 226 -4.51 -17.39 -0.84
N LEU A 227 -4.59 -16.23 -1.48
CA LEU A 227 -5.83 -15.71 -2.05
C LEU A 227 -6.04 -16.21 -3.48
N PHE A 228 -5.01 -16.13 -4.33
CA PHE A 228 -5.11 -16.57 -5.73
C PHE A 228 -4.71 -18.04 -5.93
N ASN A 229 -4.19 -18.70 -4.88
CA ASN A 229 -3.66 -20.06 -4.92
C ASN A 229 -2.56 -20.25 -5.98
N ASP A 230 -1.83 -19.18 -6.31
CA ASP A 230 -0.77 -19.18 -7.30
C ASP A 230 0.46 -18.41 -6.81
N ARG A 231 1.55 -19.15 -6.65
CA ARG A 231 2.84 -18.59 -6.23
C ARG A 231 3.46 -17.71 -7.31
N VAL A 232 3.22 -18.03 -8.59
CA VAL A 232 3.79 -17.30 -9.71
C VAL A 232 3.21 -15.89 -9.76
N GLN A 233 1.89 -15.75 -9.62
CA GLN A 233 1.25 -14.43 -9.47
C GLN A 233 1.75 -13.65 -8.25
N GLY A 234 2.00 -14.32 -7.13
CA GLY A 234 2.58 -13.67 -5.94
C GLY A 234 3.95 -13.04 -6.23
N ILE A 235 4.84 -13.80 -6.88
CA ILE A 235 6.15 -13.32 -7.31
C ILE A 235 5.99 -12.19 -8.34
N ALA A 236 5.09 -12.36 -9.31
CA ALA A 236 4.82 -11.39 -10.36
C ALA A 236 4.35 -10.03 -9.81
N MET A 237 3.44 -10.02 -8.84
CA MET A 237 2.99 -8.80 -8.17
C MET A 237 4.12 -8.11 -7.41
N ALA A 238 4.92 -8.87 -6.66
CA ALA A 238 6.05 -8.34 -5.91
C ALA A 238 7.13 -7.75 -6.86
N THR A 239 7.48 -8.47 -7.93
CA THR A 239 8.42 -8.00 -8.95
C THR A 239 7.89 -6.75 -9.65
N LEU A 240 6.61 -6.71 -10.03
CA LEU A 240 6.03 -5.50 -10.64
C LEU A 240 6.10 -4.31 -9.70
N TYR A 241 5.75 -4.48 -8.41
CA TYR A 241 5.86 -3.42 -7.41
C TYR A 241 7.30 -2.88 -7.29
N LEU A 242 8.30 -3.76 -7.26
CA LEU A 242 9.72 -3.36 -7.21
C LEU A 242 10.17 -2.62 -8.47
N LEU A 243 9.62 -2.98 -9.63
CA LEU A 243 9.94 -2.31 -10.87
C LEU A 243 9.23 -0.95 -10.99
N MET A 244 8.03 -0.78 -10.42
CA MET A 244 7.26 0.46 -10.57
C MET A 244 8.12 1.72 -10.31
N PRO A 245 8.33 2.61 -11.30
CA PRO A 245 9.29 3.71 -11.13
C PRO A 245 8.94 4.66 -9.99
N CYS A 246 7.65 4.89 -9.76
CA CYS A 246 7.16 5.68 -8.63
C CYS A 246 7.56 5.14 -7.25
N THR A 247 7.87 3.84 -7.09
CA THR A 247 8.36 3.34 -5.79
C THR A 247 9.75 3.86 -5.50
N SER A 248 10.62 3.94 -6.52
CA SER A 248 12.00 4.45 -6.44
C SER A 248 12.07 5.94 -6.07
N TYR A 249 11.07 6.72 -6.49
CA TYR A 249 11.03 8.16 -6.19
C TYR A 249 10.75 8.45 -4.71
N VAL A 250 10.08 7.51 -4.04
CA VAL A 250 9.46 7.71 -2.73
C VAL A 250 9.89 6.65 -1.71
N VAL A 251 10.98 5.90 -1.99
CA VAL A 251 11.42 4.75 -1.16
C VAL A 251 11.66 5.14 0.29
N GLY A 252 12.15 6.37 0.53
CA GLY A 252 12.46 6.86 1.86
C GLY A 252 11.27 7.39 2.64
N GLU A 253 10.06 7.54 2.06
CA GLU A 253 8.91 8.18 2.71
C GLU A 253 8.04 7.15 3.46
N VAL A 254 8.27 7.03 4.77
CA VAL A 254 7.60 6.05 5.64
C VAL A 254 6.09 6.26 5.67
N ASN A 255 5.63 7.51 5.70
CA ASN A 255 4.21 7.89 5.72
C ASN A 255 3.44 7.42 4.47
N GLN A 256 4.12 7.22 3.33
CA GLN A 256 3.48 6.72 2.11
C GLN A 256 3.41 5.19 2.07
N VAL A 257 4.38 4.50 2.69
CA VAL A 257 4.55 3.05 2.54
C VAL A 257 3.88 2.29 3.69
N LEU A 258 4.07 2.78 4.91
CA LEU A 258 3.64 2.13 6.15
C LEU A 258 2.12 1.87 6.24
N PRO A 259 1.21 2.83 5.96
CA PRO A 259 -0.22 2.55 6.04
C PRO A 259 -0.65 1.51 5.00
N CYS A 260 -0.07 1.52 3.80
CA CYS A 260 -0.38 0.53 2.79
C CYS A 260 0.11 -0.88 3.18
N ALA A 261 1.28 -0.98 3.82
CA ALA A 261 1.79 -2.24 4.34
C ALA A 261 0.80 -2.86 5.35
N PHE A 262 0.29 -2.06 6.28
CA PHE A 262 -0.71 -2.51 7.25
C PHE A 262 -2.02 -2.93 6.60
N ILE A 263 -2.53 -2.18 5.62
CA ILE A 263 -3.77 -2.53 4.91
C ILE A 263 -3.61 -3.84 4.13
N LEU A 264 -2.46 -4.07 3.49
CA LEU A 264 -2.16 -5.33 2.81
C LEU A 264 -2.13 -6.51 3.77
N TRP A 265 -1.47 -6.38 4.93
CA TRP A 265 -1.46 -7.43 5.93
C TRP A 265 -2.83 -7.63 6.58
N ALA A 266 -3.62 -6.57 6.74
CA ALA A 266 -5.01 -6.69 7.19
C ALA A 266 -5.85 -7.53 6.22
N LEU A 267 -5.59 -7.42 4.91
CA LEU A 267 -6.18 -8.28 3.88
C LEU A 267 -5.63 -9.71 3.92
N VAL A 268 -4.33 -9.92 4.16
CA VAL A 268 -3.76 -11.27 4.35
C VAL A 268 -4.42 -11.99 5.52
N CYS A 269 -4.67 -11.26 6.61
CA CYS A 269 -5.30 -11.77 7.82
C CYS A 269 -6.83 -11.67 7.82
N TYR A 270 -7.50 -11.48 6.66
CA TYR A 270 -8.95 -11.29 6.59
C TYR A 270 -9.77 -12.43 7.24
N ARG A 271 -9.23 -13.65 7.33
CA ARG A 271 -9.92 -14.78 7.99
C ARG A 271 -10.03 -14.62 9.51
N HIS A 272 -9.16 -13.81 10.11
CA HIS A 272 -9.15 -13.52 11.55
C HIS A 272 -9.51 -12.04 11.77
N PRO A 273 -10.78 -11.73 12.07
CA PRO A 273 -11.25 -10.34 12.15
C PRO A 273 -10.48 -9.50 13.18
N LEU A 274 -10.05 -10.10 14.30
CA LEU A 274 -9.26 -9.42 15.33
C LEU A 274 -7.91 -8.92 14.81
N TRP A 275 -7.11 -9.80 14.19
CA TRP A 275 -5.81 -9.45 13.63
C TRP A 275 -5.92 -8.43 12.49
N SER A 276 -6.94 -8.58 11.64
CA SER A 276 -7.25 -7.61 10.59
C SER A 276 -7.60 -6.24 11.18
N GLY A 277 -8.36 -6.20 12.28
CA GLY A 277 -8.70 -4.98 13.00
C GLY A 277 -7.51 -4.30 13.67
N ILE A 278 -6.62 -5.08 14.30
CA ILE A 278 -5.36 -4.57 14.88
C ILE A 278 -4.51 -3.88 13.79
N LEU A 279 -4.30 -4.56 12.65
CA LEU A 279 -3.53 -4.01 11.54
C LEU A 279 -4.20 -2.78 10.92
N MET A 280 -5.53 -2.79 10.77
CA MET A 280 -6.26 -1.60 10.31
C MET A 280 -6.17 -0.43 11.31
N GLY A 281 -6.19 -0.72 12.63
CA GLY A 281 -5.97 0.27 13.68
C GLY A 281 -4.60 0.93 13.57
N PHE A 282 -3.55 0.14 13.34
CA PHE A 282 -2.21 0.67 13.08
C PHE A 282 -2.17 1.52 11.80
N ALA A 283 -2.85 1.10 10.73
CA ALA A 283 -2.96 1.89 9.50
C ALA A 283 -3.62 3.26 9.77
N CYS A 284 -4.73 3.30 10.51
CA CYS A 284 -5.42 4.54 10.91
C CYS A 284 -4.56 5.42 11.81
N GLY A 285 -3.72 4.83 12.67
CA GLY A 285 -2.79 5.58 13.51
C GLY A 285 -1.55 6.06 12.75
N SER A 286 -1.23 5.48 11.58
CA SER A 286 -0.14 5.95 10.72
C SER A 286 -0.57 7.15 9.87
N MET A 287 -1.77 7.07 9.29
CA MET A 287 -2.38 8.14 8.48
C MET A 287 -3.90 8.12 8.69
N PHE A 288 -4.58 9.25 8.48
CA PHE A 288 -6.02 9.37 8.76
C PHE A 288 -6.93 8.66 7.72
N PHE A 289 -6.53 8.61 6.45
CA PHE A 289 -7.40 8.10 5.37
C PHE A 289 -7.92 6.64 5.52
N PRO A 290 -7.24 5.68 6.18
CA PRO A 290 -7.75 4.32 6.35
C PRO A 290 -9.01 4.25 7.22
N VAL A 291 -9.33 5.30 7.99
CA VAL A 291 -10.58 5.40 8.75
C VAL A 291 -11.81 5.25 7.83
N PHE A 292 -11.74 5.77 6.61
CA PHE A 292 -12.82 5.64 5.61
C PHE A 292 -13.02 4.21 5.10
N LEU A 293 -12.10 3.29 5.38
CA LEU A 293 -12.24 1.87 5.03
C LEU A 293 -13.09 1.13 6.07
N LEU A 294 -13.11 1.57 7.33
CA LEU A 294 -13.78 0.88 8.44
C LEU A 294 -15.24 0.52 8.15
N PRO A 295 -16.08 1.39 7.53
CA PRO A 295 -17.46 1.05 7.19
C PRO A 295 -17.56 -0.14 6.22
N ILE A 296 -16.70 -0.20 5.20
CA ILE A 296 -16.69 -1.31 4.24
C ILE A 296 -16.28 -2.62 4.91
N TRP A 297 -15.29 -2.58 5.79
CA TRP A 297 -14.84 -3.75 6.56
C TRP A 297 -15.93 -4.26 7.52
N ALA A 298 -16.68 -3.35 8.15
CA ALA A 298 -17.84 -3.71 8.97
C ALA A 298 -18.91 -4.44 8.15
N SER A 299 -19.24 -3.90 6.97
CA SER A 299 -20.17 -4.51 6.04
C SER A 299 -19.69 -5.88 5.52
N PHE A 300 -18.40 -6.04 5.25
CA PHE A 300 -17.80 -7.29 4.78
C PHE A 300 -17.86 -8.42 5.83
N PHE A 301 -17.53 -8.13 7.09
CA PHE A 301 -17.55 -9.14 8.15
C PHE A 301 -18.96 -9.49 8.64
N GLY A 302 -19.92 -8.58 8.46
CA GLY A 302 -21.25 -8.67 9.04
C GLY A 302 -21.24 -8.47 10.56
N TRP A 303 -22.43 -8.39 11.16
CA TRP A 303 -22.61 -7.93 12.55
C TRP A 303 -21.71 -8.63 13.59
N ARG A 304 -21.80 -9.95 13.72
CA ARG A 304 -21.11 -10.69 14.80
C ARG A 304 -19.58 -10.71 14.68
N ARG A 305 -19.05 -10.80 13.45
CA ARG A 305 -17.59 -10.84 13.24
C ARG A 305 -16.98 -9.44 13.22
N SER A 306 -17.75 -8.43 12.81
CA SER A 306 -17.33 -7.03 12.84
C SER A 306 -17.05 -6.55 14.28
N LEU A 307 -17.75 -7.05 15.30
CA LEU A 307 -17.43 -6.75 16.70
C LEU A 307 -15.99 -7.12 17.07
N ARG A 308 -15.50 -8.29 16.61
CA ARG A 308 -14.11 -8.72 16.86
C ARG A 308 -13.10 -7.85 16.10
N PHE A 309 -13.48 -7.38 14.92
CA PHE A 309 -12.66 -6.46 14.14
C PHE A 309 -12.54 -5.10 14.83
N PHE A 310 -13.67 -4.51 15.25
CA PHE A 310 -13.67 -3.24 15.98
C PHE A 310 -13.02 -3.35 17.36
N ALA A 311 -13.11 -4.50 18.04
CA ALA A 311 -12.35 -4.74 19.25
C ALA A 311 -10.83 -4.62 19.00
N GLY A 312 -10.34 -5.13 17.87
CA GLY A 312 -8.93 -4.98 17.47
C GLY A 312 -8.54 -3.53 17.15
N VAL A 313 -9.38 -2.81 16.40
CA VAL A 313 -9.16 -1.38 16.09
C VAL A 313 -9.14 -0.55 17.38
N THR A 314 -10.10 -0.79 18.27
CA THR A 314 -10.24 -0.08 19.56
C THR A 314 -9.07 -0.40 20.49
N LEU A 315 -8.62 -1.65 20.54
CA LEU A 315 -7.44 -2.04 21.32
C LEU A 315 -6.22 -1.23 20.88
N VAL A 316 -5.96 -1.12 19.58
CA VAL A 316 -4.83 -0.33 19.08
C VAL A 316 -5.01 1.15 19.37
N ALA A 317 -6.22 1.70 19.19
CA ALA A 317 -6.49 3.09 19.53
C ALA A 317 -6.22 3.37 21.02
N LEU A 318 -6.63 2.48 21.92
CA LEU A 318 -6.35 2.57 23.36
C LEU A 318 -4.86 2.46 23.68
N VAL A 319 -4.12 1.59 23.00
CA VAL A 319 -2.66 1.45 23.19
C VAL A 319 -1.94 2.69 22.70
N LEU A 320 -2.28 3.23 21.53
CA LEU A 320 -1.67 4.46 21.00
C LEU A 320 -2.01 5.66 21.90
N PHE A 321 -3.28 5.77 22.34
CA PHE A 321 -3.73 6.81 23.25
C PHE A 321 -3.05 6.69 24.62
N GLY A 322 -2.98 5.48 25.18
CA GLY A 322 -2.33 5.19 26.46
C GLY A 322 -0.83 5.44 26.43
N ALA A 323 -0.16 5.05 25.34
CA ALA A 323 1.26 5.35 25.14
C ALA A 323 1.49 6.86 25.18
N VAL A 324 0.71 7.63 24.42
CA VAL A 324 0.78 9.10 24.44
C VAL A 324 0.46 9.69 25.82
N ALA A 325 -0.58 9.17 26.50
CA ALA A 325 -1.04 9.65 27.80
C ALA A 325 0.01 9.45 28.90
N LEU A 326 0.73 8.34 28.88
CA LEU A 326 1.81 8.05 29.83
C LEU A 326 3.03 8.97 29.65
N ILE A 327 3.17 9.60 28.48
CA ILE A 327 4.30 10.48 28.14
C ILE A 327 3.97 11.95 28.42
N SER A 328 2.70 12.35 28.31
CA SER A 328 2.27 13.72 28.60
C SER A 328 2.05 13.93 30.10
N ALA A 329 2.95 14.67 30.74
CA ALA A 329 2.85 15.00 32.17
C ALA A 329 1.67 15.91 32.55
N ASP A 330 0.95 16.49 31.56
CA ASP A 330 -0.13 17.45 31.79
C ASP A 330 -1.38 17.12 30.96
N THR A 331 -2.54 17.01 31.61
CA THR A 331 -3.82 16.57 31.02
C THR A 331 -4.40 17.60 30.03
N TYR A 332 -4.04 18.88 30.16
CA TYR A 332 -4.47 19.96 29.26
C TYR A 332 -3.58 20.05 28.00
N ALA A 333 -2.26 19.94 28.17
CA ALA A 333 -1.34 19.78 27.04
C ALA A 333 -1.62 18.48 26.27
N PHE A 334 -2.00 17.41 26.98
CA PHE A 334 -2.36 16.10 26.41
C PHE A 334 -3.55 16.12 25.44
N THR A 335 -4.65 16.78 25.81
CA THR A 335 -5.86 16.84 24.98
C THR A 335 -5.61 17.71 23.74
N GLN A 336 -4.97 18.87 23.92
CA GLN A 336 -4.56 19.73 22.80
C GLN A 336 -3.55 19.04 21.90
N GLN A 337 -2.56 18.32 22.44
CA GLN A 337 -1.52 17.66 21.66
C GLN A 337 -2.02 16.39 20.96
N THR A 338 -2.97 15.64 21.54
CA THR A 338 -3.58 14.47 20.88
C THR A 338 -4.58 14.88 19.81
N ILE A 339 -5.40 15.91 20.08
CA ILE A 339 -6.36 16.45 19.10
C ILE A 339 -5.63 17.23 17.99
N ASN A 340 -4.51 17.93 18.27
CA ASN A 340 -3.69 18.54 17.22
C ASN A 340 -2.81 17.54 16.45
N ARG A 341 -2.47 16.37 17.03
CA ARG A 341 -1.69 15.31 16.35
C ARG A 341 -2.52 14.53 15.34
N VAL A 342 -3.80 14.31 15.62
CA VAL A 342 -4.73 13.88 14.58
C VAL A 342 -5.02 15.13 13.76
N ASP A 343 -4.44 15.24 12.58
CA ASP A 343 -4.55 16.43 11.73
C ASP A 343 -5.99 16.57 11.20
N PHE A 344 -6.93 16.92 12.07
CA PHE A 344 -8.31 17.25 11.72
C PHE A 344 -8.37 18.49 10.83
N ARG A 345 -7.25 19.25 10.69
CA ARG A 345 -7.14 20.31 9.69
C ARG A 345 -7.20 19.77 8.27
N ILE A 346 -6.86 18.49 8.04
CA ILE A 346 -7.08 17.80 6.76
C ILE A 346 -8.57 17.86 6.35
N LEU A 347 -9.48 17.81 7.33
CA LEU A 347 -10.92 17.95 7.13
C LEU A 347 -11.40 19.40 7.26
N SER A 348 -10.59 20.29 7.84
CA SER A 348 -10.92 21.71 7.94
C SER A 348 -10.88 22.38 6.57
N PHE A 349 -11.89 23.19 6.27
CA PHE A 349 -12.07 23.85 4.97
C PHE A 349 -11.17 25.07 4.78
N ASP A 350 -10.51 25.50 5.86
CA ASP A 350 -9.57 26.61 5.84
C ASP A 350 -8.26 26.10 5.26
N GLY A 351 -7.93 26.54 4.04
CA GLY A 351 -6.63 26.30 3.43
C GLY A 351 -5.55 26.82 4.38
N GLY A 352 -4.79 25.91 4.99
CA GLY A 352 -3.75 26.26 5.93
C GLY A 352 -2.69 27.16 5.27
N PRO A 353 -2.07 28.09 6.02
CA PRO A 353 -0.91 28.81 5.52
C PRO A 353 0.18 27.77 5.21
N ASN A 354 0.63 27.74 3.95
CA ASN A 354 1.64 26.82 3.39
C ASN A 354 1.15 25.45 2.86
N GLU A 355 -0.13 25.30 2.53
CA GLU A 355 -0.56 24.13 1.74
C GLU A 355 0.14 24.13 0.36
N THR A 356 0.76 23.00 0.00
CA THR A 356 1.34 22.73 -1.33
C THR A 356 0.56 21.58 -1.96
N GLY A 357 0.09 21.72 -3.21
CA GLY A 357 -0.75 20.71 -3.85
C GLY A 357 -1.60 21.24 -5.01
N PHE A 358 -2.48 20.41 -5.56
CA PHE A 358 -3.40 20.80 -6.63
C PHE A 358 -4.38 21.91 -6.20
N TRP A 359 -4.84 21.87 -4.94
CA TRP A 359 -5.87 22.77 -4.41
C TRP A 359 -5.36 24.16 -4.02
N THR A 360 -4.07 24.45 -4.16
CA THR A 360 -3.48 25.71 -3.68
C THR A 360 -3.84 26.91 -4.54
N SER A 361 -3.87 26.73 -5.85
CA SER A 361 -4.20 27.77 -6.82
C SER A 361 -5.72 27.96 -7.00
N ILE A 362 -6.53 27.09 -6.39
CA ILE A 362 -7.98 27.03 -6.58
C ILE A 362 -8.66 27.40 -5.26
N HIS A 363 -9.77 28.14 -5.32
CA HIS A 363 -10.50 28.51 -4.12
C HIS A 363 -10.93 27.27 -3.32
N PRO A 364 -10.66 27.19 -2.00
CA PRO A 364 -10.92 25.98 -1.18
C PRO A 364 -12.36 25.46 -1.24
N ALA A 365 -13.33 26.33 -1.51
CA ALA A 365 -14.74 25.95 -1.66
C ALA A 365 -14.99 24.90 -2.75
N TYR A 366 -14.20 24.86 -3.83
CA TYR A 366 -14.35 23.86 -4.90
C TYR A 366 -13.96 22.44 -4.46
N ARG A 367 -13.30 22.30 -3.31
CA ARG A 367 -12.98 21.00 -2.70
C ARG A 367 -14.22 20.34 -2.07
N ILE A 368 -15.18 21.14 -1.60
CA ILE A 368 -16.35 20.66 -0.85
C ILE A 368 -17.19 19.68 -1.69
N PRO A 369 -17.58 20.00 -2.95
CA PRO A 369 -18.34 19.05 -3.78
C PRO A 369 -17.61 17.73 -4.01
N VAL A 370 -16.28 17.76 -4.16
CA VAL A 370 -15.45 16.55 -4.35
C VAL A 370 -15.47 15.69 -3.09
N MET A 371 -15.35 16.31 -1.91
CA MET A 371 -15.42 15.61 -0.63
C MET A 371 -16.81 15.03 -0.38
N VAL A 372 -17.88 15.76 -0.72
CA VAL A 372 -19.26 15.25 -0.64
C VAL A 372 -19.46 14.06 -1.58
N ALA A 373 -19.00 14.16 -2.83
CA ALA A 373 -19.05 13.05 -3.79
C ALA A 373 -18.27 11.82 -3.29
N PHE A 374 -17.11 12.04 -2.66
CA PHE A 374 -16.33 10.98 -2.01
C PHE A 374 -17.11 10.31 -0.87
N LEU A 375 -17.73 11.06 0.04
CA LEU A 375 -18.50 10.50 1.14
C LEU A 375 -19.75 9.75 0.64
N LEU A 376 -20.43 10.27 -0.38
CA LEU A 376 -21.52 9.58 -1.08
C LEU A 376 -21.03 8.28 -1.73
N MET A 377 -19.83 8.28 -2.32
CA MET A 377 -19.22 7.06 -2.86
C MET A 377 -18.92 6.05 -1.75
N VAL A 378 -18.27 6.45 -0.64
CA VAL A 378 -17.95 5.55 0.48
C VAL A 378 -19.22 4.94 1.06
N THR A 379 -20.26 5.74 1.28
CA THR A 379 -21.55 5.25 1.80
C THR A 379 -22.22 4.30 0.81
N SER A 380 -22.24 4.65 -0.48
CA SER A 380 -22.77 3.79 -1.53
C SER A 380 -22.05 2.45 -1.61
N LEU A 381 -20.71 2.43 -1.62
CA LEU A 381 -19.90 1.20 -1.65
C LEU A 381 -20.01 0.38 -0.35
N THR A 382 -20.34 1.04 0.76
CA THR A 382 -20.57 0.38 2.05
C THR A 382 -21.91 -0.33 2.08
N ILE A 383 -22.97 0.28 1.56
CA ILE A 383 -24.32 -0.32 1.56
C ILE A 383 -24.47 -1.32 0.41
N TRP A 384 -23.98 -0.97 -0.78
CA TRP A 384 -24.13 -1.75 -2.00
C TRP A 384 -22.78 -2.31 -2.49
N PRO A 385 -22.67 -3.61 -2.80
CA PRO A 385 -23.66 -4.68 -2.63
C PRO A 385 -23.72 -5.20 -1.18
N TRP A 386 -24.87 -5.74 -0.78
CA TRP A 386 -25.11 -6.27 0.57
C TRP A 386 -24.21 -7.45 0.93
N LYS A 387 -23.87 -8.32 -0.04
CA LYS A 387 -22.91 -9.42 0.15
C LYS A 387 -21.61 -9.07 -0.55
N LYS A 388 -20.57 -8.78 0.22
CA LYS A 388 -19.25 -8.43 -0.30
C LYS A 388 -18.35 -9.66 -0.33
N ASN A 389 -17.84 -9.98 -1.51
CA ASN A 389 -16.77 -10.95 -1.67
C ASN A 389 -15.42 -10.28 -1.40
N LEU A 390 -14.39 -11.07 -1.12
CA LEU A 390 -13.04 -10.55 -0.88
C LEU A 390 -12.49 -9.77 -2.09
N GLU A 391 -12.82 -10.18 -3.33
CA GLU A 391 -12.45 -9.43 -4.52
C GLU A 391 -13.04 -8.02 -4.54
N VAL A 392 -14.30 -7.88 -4.13
CA VAL A 392 -15.00 -6.59 -4.05
C VAL A 392 -14.41 -5.74 -2.94
N LEU A 393 -14.07 -6.35 -1.79
CA LEU A 393 -13.41 -5.65 -0.69
C LEU A 393 -12.07 -5.06 -1.12
N ILE A 394 -11.22 -5.82 -1.83
CA ILE A 394 -9.93 -5.31 -2.30
C ILE A 394 -10.15 -4.17 -3.29
N ALA A 395 -11.04 -4.33 -4.28
CA ALA A 395 -11.34 -3.29 -5.26
C ALA A 395 -11.87 -2.00 -4.61
N TYR A 396 -12.78 -2.12 -3.63
CA TYR A 396 -13.35 -0.98 -2.94
C TYR A 396 -12.36 -0.30 -1.99
N ASN A 397 -11.48 -1.06 -1.32
CA ASN A 397 -10.40 -0.47 -0.56
C ASN A 397 -9.50 0.37 -1.47
N THR A 398 -9.06 -0.20 -2.61
CA THR A 398 -8.25 0.54 -3.59
C THR A 398 -9.00 1.76 -4.12
N ALA A 399 -10.31 1.65 -4.40
CA ALA A 399 -11.11 2.75 -4.93
C ALA A 399 -11.26 3.89 -3.92
N ILE A 400 -11.52 3.59 -2.64
CA ILE A 400 -11.59 4.61 -1.60
C ILE A 400 -10.24 5.32 -1.45
N ILE A 401 -9.13 4.58 -1.40
CA ILE A 401 -7.80 5.17 -1.22
C ILE A 401 -7.38 5.98 -2.47
N ALA A 402 -7.72 5.53 -3.67
CA ALA A 402 -7.52 6.32 -4.88
C ALA A 402 -8.39 7.58 -4.87
N ALA A 403 -9.64 7.47 -4.41
CA ALA A 403 -10.55 8.60 -4.36
C ALA A 403 -10.21 9.63 -3.28
N THR A 404 -9.52 9.23 -2.19
CA THR A 404 -9.05 10.19 -1.18
C THR A 404 -8.08 11.20 -1.77
N GLN A 405 -7.31 10.82 -2.80
CA GLN A 405 -6.36 11.71 -3.46
C GLN A 405 -7.00 12.95 -4.08
N PHE A 406 -8.27 12.89 -4.49
CA PHE A 406 -8.93 14.02 -5.14
C PHE A 406 -9.25 15.17 -4.20
N TRP A 407 -9.55 14.89 -2.94
CA TRP A 407 -9.95 15.92 -1.98
C TRP A 407 -8.91 16.15 -0.88
N TYR A 408 -7.85 15.33 -0.81
CA TYR A 408 -6.79 15.51 0.16
C TYR A 408 -6.08 16.86 -0.05
N PRO A 409 -5.96 17.71 0.98
CA PRO A 409 -5.50 19.09 0.84
C PRO A 409 -4.02 19.20 0.48
N GLN A 410 -3.17 18.45 1.18
CA GLN A 410 -1.72 18.49 1.05
C GLN A 410 -1.27 17.46 -0.01
N LEU A 411 -0.59 17.88 -1.08
CA LEU A 411 -0.02 16.97 -2.09
C LEU A 411 -1.02 15.94 -2.67
N GLY A 412 -2.32 16.27 -2.70
CA GLY A 412 -3.36 15.38 -3.21
C GLY A 412 -3.02 14.89 -4.62
N GLY A 413 -3.02 13.58 -4.85
CA GLY A 413 -2.62 12.95 -6.11
C GLY A 413 -1.18 12.41 -6.12
N VAL A 414 -0.30 12.88 -5.24
CA VAL A 414 1.12 12.46 -5.20
C VAL A 414 1.30 11.16 -4.41
N TYR A 415 0.39 10.84 -3.48
CA TYR A 415 0.48 9.65 -2.61
C TYR A 415 0.07 8.35 -3.32
N VAL A 416 0.70 8.09 -4.46
CA VAL A 416 0.44 6.92 -5.31
C VAL A 416 0.67 5.61 -4.55
N LEU A 417 1.66 5.57 -3.66
CA LEU A 417 2.01 4.37 -2.90
C LEU A 417 0.94 3.93 -1.89
N TRP A 418 -0.01 4.79 -1.52
CA TRP A 418 -1.12 4.38 -0.65
C TRP A 418 -2.03 3.34 -1.32
N TYR A 419 -2.28 3.46 -2.62
CA TYR A 419 -3.16 2.55 -3.36
C TYR A 419 -2.43 1.65 -4.36
N LEU A 420 -1.20 1.98 -4.77
CA LEU A 420 -0.47 1.23 -5.80
C LEU A 420 -0.35 -0.28 -5.52
N PRO A 421 0.08 -0.74 -4.32
CA PRO A 421 0.17 -2.17 -4.06
C PRO A 421 -1.19 -2.88 -4.14
N LEU A 422 -2.24 -2.23 -3.64
CA LEU A 422 -3.61 -2.76 -3.72
C LEU A 422 -4.14 -2.75 -5.16
N LEU A 423 -3.79 -1.73 -5.94
CA LEU A 423 -4.10 -1.65 -7.37
C LEU A 423 -3.43 -2.79 -8.14
N ILE A 424 -2.17 -3.11 -7.84
CA ILE A 424 -1.46 -4.27 -8.39
C ILE A 424 -2.22 -5.56 -8.05
N VAL A 425 -2.66 -5.74 -6.80
CA VAL A 425 -3.48 -6.90 -6.42
C VAL A 425 -4.78 -6.97 -7.22
N VAL A 426 -5.48 -5.84 -7.39
CA VAL A 426 -6.71 -5.78 -8.20
C VAL A 426 -6.45 -6.15 -9.65
N ILE A 427 -5.33 -5.71 -10.24
CA ILE A 427 -4.98 -5.96 -11.64
C ILE A 427 -4.63 -7.44 -11.85
N PHE A 428 -3.83 -8.03 -10.96
CA PHE A 428 -3.39 -9.43 -11.06
C PHE A 428 -4.45 -10.46 -10.68
N ARG A 429 -5.55 -10.05 -10.05
CA ARG A 429 -6.54 -11.01 -9.58
C ARG A 429 -7.15 -11.83 -10.74
N PRO A 430 -7.09 -13.17 -10.69
CA PRO A 430 -7.92 -14.02 -11.53
C PRO A 430 -9.36 -13.94 -11.03
N ARG A 431 -10.37 -13.82 -11.90
CA ARG A 431 -11.77 -13.95 -11.44
C ARG A 431 -11.97 -15.37 -10.91
N LEU A 432 -12.33 -15.53 -9.63
CA LEU A 432 -12.60 -16.82 -8.97
C LEU A 432 -13.84 -17.56 -9.51
N LEU A 433 -14.37 -17.19 -10.69
CA LEU A 433 -15.47 -17.91 -11.34
C LEU A 433 -15.06 -19.33 -11.78
N ALA A 434 -13.77 -19.58 -11.98
CA ALA A 434 -13.26 -20.93 -12.23
C ALA A 434 -13.39 -21.87 -11.01
N CYS A 435 -13.66 -21.36 -9.80
CA CYS A 435 -13.91 -22.22 -8.64
C CYS A 435 -15.31 -22.87 -8.68
N LYS A 436 -16.29 -22.25 -9.39
CA LYS A 436 -17.55 -22.94 -9.69
C LYS A 436 -17.32 -24.10 -10.67
N ASP A 437 -16.49 -23.88 -11.69
CA ASP A 437 -16.15 -24.92 -12.67
C ASP A 437 -15.31 -26.05 -12.03
N TYR A 438 -14.38 -25.72 -11.12
CA TYR A 438 -13.59 -26.71 -10.39
C TYR A 438 -14.45 -27.53 -9.42
N GLN A 439 -15.42 -26.91 -8.71
CA GLN A 439 -16.37 -27.62 -7.85
C GLN A 439 -17.35 -28.48 -8.65
N GLN A 440 -17.74 -28.08 -9.86
CA GLN A 440 -18.56 -28.90 -10.76
C GLN A 440 -17.77 -30.06 -11.39
N GLN A 441 -16.48 -29.89 -11.68
CA GLN A 441 -15.62 -30.97 -12.19
C GLN A 441 -15.11 -31.93 -11.11
N SER A 442 -15.15 -31.56 -9.83
CA SER A 442 -14.69 -32.38 -8.70
C SER A 442 -15.82 -33.05 -7.90
N GLN A 443 -17.09 -32.88 -8.29
CA GLN A 443 -18.10 -33.85 -7.93
C GLN A 443 -17.82 -35.14 -8.71
N PRO A 444 -17.52 -36.28 -8.05
CA PRO A 444 -17.49 -37.54 -8.77
C PRO A 444 -18.86 -37.70 -9.43
N GLN A 445 -18.86 -37.93 -10.76
CA GLN A 445 -20.05 -38.34 -11.49
C GLN A 445 -20.78 -39.37 -10.63
N TYR A 446 -21.96 -38.99 -10.15
CA TYR A 446 -22.81 -39.90 -9.41
C TYR A 446 -23.05 -41.08 -10.33
N ARG A 447 -22.39 -42.18 -9.97
CA ARG A 447 -22.43 -43.52 -10.53
C ARG A 447 -23.79 -43.75 -11.20
N ALA A 448 -23.82 -43.63 -12.53
CA ALA A 448 -24.91 -44.21 -13.31
C ALA A 448 -25.01 -45.68 -12.90
N GLU A 449 -26.22 -46.07 -12.57
CA GLU A 449 -26.57 -47.29 -11.87
C GLU A 449 -25.92 -48.52 -12.50
N ARG A 450 -25.26 -49.35 -11.67
CA ARG A 450 -25.00 -50.74 -12.06
C ARG A 450 -26.35 -51.45 -12.15
N PRO A 451 -26.65 -52.22 -13.22
CA PRO A 451 -27.78 -53.12 -13.20
C PRO A 451 -27.53 -54.16 -12.11
N ARG A 452 -28.37 -54.21 -11.08
CA ARG A 452 -28.39 -55.31 -10.13
C ARG A 452 -28.92 -56.54 -10.86
N GLY A 453 -28.11 -57.60 -10.90
CA GLY A 453 -28.56 -58.91 -11.32
C GLY A 453 -29.69 -59.41 -10.42
N GLY A 454 -30.78 -59.83 -11.05
CA GLY A 454 -31.80 -60.72 -10.48
C GLY A 454 -31.81 -62.01 -11.29
N SER A 455 -31.69 -63.15 -10.62
CA SER A 455 -31.54 -64.48 -11.20
C SER A 455 -32.84 -65.05 -11.80
N ALA A 456 -32.65 -65.76 -12.91
CA ALA A 456 -33.33 -67.00 -13.34
C ALA A 456 -34.85 -67.00 -13.64
N ARG A 457 -35.18 -67.23 -14.92
CA ARG A 457 -36.10 -68.30 -15.35
C ARG A 457 -36.01 -68.63 -16.86
N SER A 458 -35.66 -69.90 -17.10
CA SER A 458 -36.04 -70.86 -18.17
C SER A 458 -36.18 -70.47 -19.65
N ASN A 459 -35.52 -71.32 -20.46
CA ASN A 459 -35.95 -71.94 -21.72
C ASN A 459 -36.21 -71.06 -22.96
N ALA A 460 -35.33 -71.17 -23.95
CA ALA A 460 -35.54 -71.99 -25.15
C ALA A 460 -34.36 -71.77 -26.12
N GLY A 461 -33.80 -72.87 -26.62
CA GLY A 461 -32.61 -72.84 -27.47
C GLY A 461 -32.86 -72.35 -28.89
N THR A 462 -31.78 -71.98 -29.58
CA THR A 462 -31.56 -72.38 -30.97
C THR A 462 -30.05 -72.28 -31.25
N MET A 463 -29.50 -73.33 -31.84
CA MET A 463 -28.15 -73.41 -32.40
C MET A 463 -27.96 -72.40 -33.54
N THR A 464 -26.73 -71.88 -33.70
CA THR A 464 -25.87 -72.01 -34.91
C THR A 464 -24.68 -71.04 -34.82
N GLY A 465 -23.45 -71.55 -35.00
CA GLY A 465 -22.23 -70.74 -35.24
C GLY A 465 -22.18 -70.17 -36.68
N PRO A 466 -21.00 -69.87 -37.28
CA PRO A 466 -19.63 -69.92 -36.76
C PRO A 466 -18.78 -68.64 -37.03
N LEU A 467 -17.55 -68.68 -36.50
CA LEU A 467 -16.28 -68.09 -36.97
C LEU A 467 -16.29 -67.29 -38.29
N TYR A 468 -15.65 -66.11 -38.33
CA TYR A 468 -14.40 -65.87 -39.10
C TYR A 468 -13.87 -64.42 -38.96
N ARG A 469 -12.54 -64.35 -38.85
CA ARG A 469 -11.58 -63.23 -39.02
C ARG A 469 -11.47 -62.12 -37.98
#